data_AF-A0A532TD57-F1
#
_entry.id   AF-A0A532TD57-F1
#
_cell.length_a   1.000
_cell.length_b   1.000
_cell.length_c   1.000
_cell.angle_alpha   90.00
_cell.angle_beta   90.00
_cell.angle_gamma   90.00
#
_symmetry.space_group_name_H-M   'P 1'
#
loop_
_entity.id
_entity.type
_entity.pdbx_description
1 polymer ?
#
loop_
_entity_poly.entity_id
_entity_poly.type
_entity_poly.pdbx_seq_one_letter_code
_entity_poly.pdbx_strand_id
1 'polypeptide(L)'
;MSKDEVLEILRKNKEEGLVLQPDNSQNLTIICSCCSCCCEGLSKIKLLPNPGDLTITNFYADVESDLCSGCGTCVEICPMEAITLIDDISSIMRKRCIGCGNCVIKCPSEAIKLHKRERQFISYPTMDDLYDKIMERKVKLKEKALER
;
A
#
# COMPACT_ATOMS: atom_id res chain seq x y z
N MET A 1 -11.29 6.38 -23.08
CA MET A 1 -11.29 6.93 -21.72
C MET A 1 -10.23 8.01 -21.64
N SER A 2 -10.60 9.22 -21.26
CA SER A 2 -9.69 10.35 -21.09
C SER A 2 -8.88 10.21 -19.79
N LYS A 3 -7.81 11.02 -19.65
CA LYS A 3 -7.02 11.06 -18.40
C LYS A 3 -7.88 11.48 -17.21
N ASP A 4 -8.77 12.46 -17.39
CA ASP A 4 -9.60 13.00 -16.31
C ASP A 4 -10.65 11.99 -15.87
N GLU A 5 -11.23 11.23 -16.81
CA GLU A 5 -12.13 10.12 -16.50
C GLU A 5 -11.44 9.06 -15.64
N VAL A 6 -10.18 8.70 -15.95
CA VAL A 6 -9.39 7.76 -15.13
C VAL A 6 -9.17 8.31 -13.73
N LEU A 7 -8.73 9.57 -13.61
CA LEU A 7 -8.44 10.17 -12.30
C LEU A 7 -9.69 10.22 -11.42
N GLU A 8 -10.85 10.51 -12.01
CA GLU A 8 -12.13 10.52 -11.29
C GLU A 8 -12.54 9.12 -10.83
N ILE A 9 -12.34 8.08 -11.64
CA ILE A 9 -12.56 6.68 -11.22
C ILE A 9 -11.64 6.33 -10.05
N LEU A 10 -10.35 6.67 -10.13
CA LEU A 10 -9.40 6.39 -9.06
C LEU A 10 -9.74 7.14 -7.77
N ARG A 11 -10.29 8.36 -7.86
CA ARG A 11 -10.78 9.12 -6.70
C ARG A 11 -11.94 8.37 -6.01
N LYS A 12 -12.95 7.96 -6.76
CA LYS A 12 -14.10 7.19 -6.24
C LYS A 12 -13.66 5.88 -5.60
N ASN A 13 -12.78 5.15 -6.26
CA ASN A 13 -12.25 3.88 -5.75
C ASN A 13 -11.58 4.06 -4.38
N LYS A 14 -10.81 5.14 -4.19
CA LYS A 14 -10.20 5.46 -2.89
C LYS A 14 -11.24 5.82 -1.82
N GLU A 15 -12.29 6.56 -2.18
CA GLU A 15 -13.37 6.93 -1.25
C GLU A 15 -14.17 5.72 -0.77
N GLU A 16 -14.31 4.71 -1.64
CA GLU A 16 -14.89 3.40 -1.34
C GLU A 16 -13.93 2.49 -0.55
N GLY A 17 -12.69 2.92 -0.29
CA GLY A 17 -11.70 2.16 0.46
C GLY A 17 -10.96 1.11 -0.36
N LEU A 18 -11.03 1.16 -1.70
CA LEU A 18 -10.23 0.29 -2.55
C LEU A 18 -8.75 0.70 -2.51
N VAL A 19 -7.88 -0.29 -2.40
CA VAL A 19 -6.43 -0.10 -2.46
C VAL A 19 -6.03 -0.03 -3.93
N LEU A 20 -5.47 1.11 -4.33
CA LEU A 20 -4.89 1.26 -5.67
C LEU A 20 -3.54 0.57 -5.74
N GLN A 21 -3.39 -0.36 -6.68
CA GLN A 21 -2.19 -1.13 -6.91
C GLN A 21 -1.77 -0.99 -8.38
N PRO A 22 -0.89 -0.02 -8.70
CA PRO A 22 -0.27 0.04 -10.02
C PRO A 22 0.67 -1.14 -10.25
N ASP A 23 0.99 -1.42 -11.51
CA ASP A 23 2.12 -2.28 -11.86
C ASP A 23 3.46 -1.68 -11.41
N ASN A 24 4.50 -2.52 -11.32
CA ASN A 24 5.79 -2.14 -10.76
C ASN A 24 6.71 -1.45 -11.79
N SER A 25 6.15 -0.53 -12.57
CA SER A 25 6.82 0.26 -13.60
C SER A 25 6.56 1.76 -13.40
N GLN A 26 7.35 2.62 -14.04
CA GLN A 26 7.07 4.06 -14.09
C GLN A 26 6.08 4.38 -15.21
N ASN A 27 6.20 3.68 -16.34
CA ASN A 27 5.23 3.73 -17.42
C ASN A 27 4.11 2.72 -17.18
N LEU A 28 3.12 3.16 -16.39
CA LEU A 28 2.03 2.32 -15.90
C LEU A 28 1.21 1.74 -17.05
N THR A 29 1.08 0.41 -17.05
CA THR A 29 0.22 -0.31 -17.99
C THR A 29 -1.12 -0.68 -17.37
N ILE A 30 -1.15 -0.89 -16.06
CA ILE A 30 -2.31 -1.40 -15.32
C ILE A 30 -2.38 -0.73 -13.95
N ILE A 31 -3.59 -0.35 -13.53
CA ILE A 31 -3.89 0.04 -12.14
C ILE A 31 -5.07 -0.81 -11.66
N CYS A 32 -4.81 -1.66 -10.67
CA CYS A 32 -5.86 -2.42 -10.01
C CYS A 32 -6.46 -1.61 -8.86
N SER A 33 -7.77 -1.74 -8.63
CA SER A 33 -8.47 -1.18 -7.47
C SER A 33 -9.05 -2.33 -6.66
N CYS A 34 -8.30 -2.77 -5.65
CA CYS A 34 -8.55 -4.04 -4.97
C CYS A 34 -9.13 -3.83 -3.57
N CYS A 35 -10.08 -4.67 -3.19
CA CYS A 35 -10.55 -4.81 -1.81
C CYS A 35 -9.97 -6.09 -1.20
N SER A 36 -9.70 -6.06 0.11
CA SER A 36 -9.23 -7.23 0.86
C SER A 36 -10.26 -8.36 0.95
N CYS A 37 -11.53 -8.12 0.62
CA CYS A 37 -12.59 -9.14 0.65
C CYS A 37 -12.55 -10.10 -0.56
N CYS A 38 -12.03 -9.68 -1.72
CA CYS A 38 -12.08 -10.46 -2.96
C CYS A 38 -10.73 -10.58 -3.70
N CYS A 39 -9.77 -9.69 -3.43
CA CYS A 39 -8.43 -9.79 -4.01
C CYS A 39 -7.60 -10.85 -3.29
N GLU A 40 -7.22 -11.92 -4.00
CA GLU A 40 -6.37 -12.99 -3.44
C GLU A 40 -5.02 -12.47 -2.94
N GLY A 41 -4.47 -11.43 -3.57
CA GLY A 41 -3.23 -10.80 -3.13
C GLY A 41 -3.37 -10.10 -1.77
N LEU A 42 -4.32 -9.18 -1.67
CA LEU A 42 -4.55 -8.41 -0.43
C LEU A 42 -5.03 -9.29 0.72
N SER A 43 -5.94 -10.22 0.45
CA SER A 43 -6.45 -11.14 1.47
C SER A 43 -5.34 -12.02 2.03
N LYS A 44 -4.41 -12.51 1.20
CA LYS A 44 -3.26 -13.31 1.65
C LYS A 44 -2.27 -12.51 2.47
N ILE A 45 -1.86 -11.32 2.02
CA ILE A 45 -0.89 -10.53 2.80
C ILE A 45 -1.46 -10.09 4.15
N LYS A 46 -2.78 -9.83 4.23
CA LYS A 46 -3.45 -9.46 5.49
C LYS A 46 -3.24 -10.51 6.60
N LEU A 47 -3.19 -11.79 6.24
CA LEU A 47 -3.01 -12.92 7.16
C LEU A 47 -1.59 -13.00 7.75
N LEU A 48 -0.63 -12.28 7.16
CA LEU A 48 0.73 -12.27 7.65
C LEU A 48 0.86 -11.32 8.86
N PRO A 49 1.81 -11.56 9.77
CA PRO A 49 1.99 -10.68 10.93
C PRO A 49 2.47 -9.28 10.52
N ASN A 50 3.35 -9.19 9.51
CA ASN A 50 3.99 -7.94 9.07
C ASN A 50 3.85 -7.73 7.55
N PRO A 51 2.64 -7.51 7.00
CA PRO A 51 2.44 -7.31 5.56
C PRO A 51 3.20 -6.11 5.00
N GLY A 52 3.44 -5.08 5.81
CA GLY A 52 4.17 -3.88 5.39
C GLY A 52 5.59 -4.18 4.90
N ASP A 53 6.23 -5.23 5.44
CA ASP A 53 7.60 -5.63 5.07
C ASP A 53 7.68 -6.29 3.69
N LEU A 54 6.53 -6.73 3.14
CA LEU A 54 6.44 -7.37 1.83
C LEU A 54 6.00 -6.43 0.72
N THR A 55 5.67 -5.19 1.08
CA THR A 55 5.27 -4.15 0.13
C THR A 55 6.44 -3.22 -0.17
N ILE A 56 6.54 -2.79 -1.43
CA ILE A 56 7.56 -1.85 -1.88
C ILE A 56 7.11 -0.38 -1.78
N THR A 57 6.02 -0.11 -1.06
CA THR A 57 5.50 1.26 -0.90
C THR A 57 6.54 2.17 -0.26
N ASN A 58 6.65 3.39 -0.77
CA ASN A 58 7.54 4.41 -0.23
C ASN A 58 6.93 5.15 0.96
N PHE A 59 5.73 4.76 1.40
CA PHE A 59 4.98 5.49 2.41
C PHE A 59 4.55 4.64 3.60
N TYR A 60 4.33 5.29 4.72
CA TYR A 60 3.58 4.77 5.86
C TYR A 60 2.67 5.87 6.41
N ALA A 61 1.60 5.48 7.09
CA ALA A 61 0.69 6.42 7.74
C ALA A 61 1.11 6.65 9.19
N ASP A 62 0.94 7.87 9.68
CA ASP A 62 1.13 8.25 11.09
C ASP A 62 -0.01 9.16 11.56
N VAL A 63 -0.21 9.25 12.88
CA VAL A 63 -1.30 10.01 13.50
C VAL A 63 -0.75 11.22 14.26
N GLU A 64 -1.31 12.39 13.97
CA GLU A 64 -1.14 13.62 14.76
C GLU A 64 -2.17 13.59 15.91
N SER A 65 -1.70 13.24 17.12
CA SER A 65 -2.55 13.03 18.29
C SER A 65 -3.45 14.22 18.61
N ASP A 66 -2.93 15.44 18.46
CA ASP A 66 -3.61 16.68 18.85
C ASP A 66 -4.82 17.00 17.96
N LEU A 67 -4.87 16.41 16.76
CA LEU A 67 -6.00 16.54 15.82
C LEU A 67 -6.93 15.33 15.87
N CYS A 68 -6.55 14.24 16.55
CA CYS A 68 -7.32 13.01 16.56
C CYS A 68 -8.56 13.16 17.45
N SER A 69 -9.74 12.93 16.87
CA SER A 69 -11.01 12.98 17.60
C SER A 69 -11.45 11.64 18.21
N GLY A 70 -10.67 10.57 18.01
CA GLY A 70 -11.02 9.22 18.47
C GLY A 70 -12.19 8.55 17.75
N CYS A 71 -12.68 9.12 16.64
CA CYS A 71 -13.88 8.62 15.94
C CYS A 71 -13.81 7.19 15.37
N GLY A 72 -12.61 6.58 15.29
CA GLY A 72 -12.45 5.19 14.86
C GLY A 72 -12.62 4.90 13.36
N THR A 73 -13.01 5.87 12.53
CA THR A 73 -13.26 5.63 11.09
C THR A 73 -12.03 5.08 10.34
N CYS A 74 -10.82 5.45 10.77
CA CYS A 74 -9.59 4.93 10.20
C CYS A 74 -9.34 3.44 10.53
N VAL A 75 -9.86 2.95 11.67
CA VAL A 75 -9.79 1.55 12.09
C VAL A 75 -10.64 0.71 11.14
N GLU A 76 -11.87 1.13 10.88
CA GLU A 76 -12.83 0.42 10.02
C GLU A 76 -12.34 0.28 8.58
N ILE A 77 -11.75 1.36 8.02
CA ILE A 77 -11.34 1.39 6.61
C ILE A 77 -9.97 0.74 6.36
N CYS A 78 -9.23 0.35 7.40
CA CYS A 78 -7.88 -0.18 7.24
C CYS A 78 -7.91 -1.63 6.72
N PRO A 79 -7.47 -1.91 5.48
CA PRO A 79 -7.58 -3.26 4.92
C PRO A 79 -6.64 -4.27 5.62
N MET A 80 -5.62 -3.78 6.33
CA MET A 80 -4.58 -4.58 6.99
C MET A 80 -4.76 -4.67 8.50
N GLU A 81 -5.83 -4.08 9.07
CA GLU A 81 -6.03 -4.03 10.53
C GLU A 81 -4.78 -3.49 11.24
N ALA A 82 -4.20 -2.43 10.65
CA ALA A 82 -2.97 -1.81 11.14
C ALA A 82 -3.22 -0.71 12.17
N ILE A 83 -4.48 -0.36 12.42
CA ILE A 83 -4.87 0.78 13.25
C ILE A 83 -5.75 0.30 14.39
N THR A 84 -5.47 0.75 15.61
CA THR A 84 -6.28 0.51 16.81
C THR A 84 -6.52 1.82 17.55
N LEU A 85 -7.51 1.87 18.46
CA LEU A 85 -7.69 2.97 19.40
C LEU A 85 -7.03 2.61 20.73
N ILE A 86 -6.22 3.52 21.26
CA ILE A 86 -5.60 3.44 22.59
C ILE A 86 -5.92 4.77 23.28
N ASP A 87 -6.65 4.72 24.40
CA ASP A 87 -7.08 5.91 25.14
C ASP A 87 -7.75 6.97 24.23
N ASP A 88 -8.69 6.52 23.38
CA ASP A 88 -9.39 7.32 22.38
C ASP A 88 -8.51 8.00 21.31
N ILE A 89 -7.23 7.62 21.20
CA ILE A 89 -6.33 8.08 20.15
C ILE A 89 -6.01 6.93 19.20
N SER A 90 -6.05 7.22 17.90
CA SER A 90 -5.69 6.22 16.88
C SER A 90 -4.18 5.96 16.90
N SER A 91 -3.79 4.69 16.88
CA SER A 91 -2.40 4.24 16.87
C SER A 91 -2.16 3.27 15.72
N ILE A 92 -1.05 3.44 14.99
CA ILE A 92 -0.74 2.69 13.77
C ILE A 92 0.42 1.73 13.99
N MET A 93 0.17 0.44 13.84
CA MET A 93 1.19 -0.59 13.76
C MET A 93 1.93 -0.52 12.42
N ARG A 94 3.09 0.15 12.42
CA ARG A 94 3.88 0.40 11.19
C ARG A 94 4.23 -0.87 10.39
N LYS A 95 4.47 -2.01 11.07
CA LYS A 95 4.77 -3.29 10.41
C LYS A 95 3.58 -3.87 9.61
N ARG A 96 2.35 -3.49 9.96
CA ARG A 96 1.14 -3.87 9.23
C ARG A 96 0.72 -2.83 8.19
N CYS A 97 1.19 -1.59 8.33
CA CYS A 97 0.87 -0.51 7.41
C CYS A 97 1.52 -0.74 6.03
N ILE A 98 0.70 -0.91 5.00
CA ILE A 98 1.12 -1.00 3.58
C ILE A 98 1.12 0.35 2.86
N GLY A 99 0.91 1.46 3.58
CA GLY A 99 0.98 2.82 3.02
C GLY A 99 -0.08 3.14 1.96
N CYS A 100 -1.25 2.50 1.99
CA CYS A 100 -2.30 2.70 0.97
C CYS A 100 -3.02 4.06 1.05
N GLY A 101 -3.04 4.70 2.22
CA GLY A 101 -3.62 6.03 2.40
C GLY A 101 -5.14 6.10 2.59
N ASN A 102 -5.87 4.98 2.64
CA ASN A 102 -7.32 4.99 2.87
C ASN A 102 -7.71 5.72 4.17
N CYS A 103 -6.93 5.52 5.23
CA CYS A 103 -7.15 6.19 6.51
C CYS A 103 -6.98 7.72 6.44
N VAL A 104 -6.12 8.23 5.55
CA VAL A 104 -5.92 9.67 5.36
C VAL A 104 -7.17 10.28 4.74
N ILE A 105 -7.69 9.66 3.68
CA ILE A 105 -8.87 10.16 2.95
C ILE A 105 -10.12 10.12 3.82
N LYS A 106 -10.24 9.12 4.69
CA LYS A 106 -11.43 8.91 5.51
C LYS A 106 -11.39 9.65 6.86
N CYS A 107 -10.25 10.19 7.28
CA CYS A 107 -10.13 10.87 8.57
C CYS A 107 -10.82 12.24 8.52
N PRO A 108 -11.94 12.46 9.24
CA PRO A 108 -12.69 13.71 9.17
C PRO A 108 -11.96 14.89 9.82
N SER A 109 -11.05 14.61 10.77
CA SER A 109 -10.22 15.64 11.42
C SER A 109 -8.85 15.81 10.75
N GLU A 110 -8.60 15.13 9.64
CA GLU A 110 -7.34 15.16 8.88
C GLU A 110 -6.08 14.82 9.72
N ALA A 111 -6.26 14.14 10.84
CA ALA A 111 -5.22 13.79 11.81
C ALA A 111 -4.22 12.73 11.32
N ILE A 112 -4.43 12.13 10.15
CA ILE A 112 -3.56 11.06 9.64
C ILE A 112 -2.83 11.55 8.39
N LYS A 113 -1.51 11.41 8.36
CA LYS A 113 -0.66 11.80 7.23
C LYS A 113 0.16 10.63 6.70
N LEU A 114 0.55 10.71 5.43
CA LEU A 114 1.53 9.80 4.84
C LEU A 114 2.93 10.41 4.93
N HIS A 115 3.87 9.63 5.43
CA HIS A 115 5.28 9.97 5.51
C HIS A 115 6.10 9.05 4.61
N LYS A 116 7.19 9.57 4.06
CA LYS A 116 8.12 8.76 3.27
C LYS A 116 8.90 7.82 4.18
N ARG A 117 9.07 6.58 3.77
CA ARG A 117 10.01 5.63 4.36
C ARG A 117 11.44 6.07 4.05
N GLU A 118 12.37 5.73 4.94
CA GLU A 118 13.81 5.95 4.73
C GLU A 118 14.29 5.21 3.48
N ARG A 119 13.93 3.92 3.38
CA ARG A 119 14.15 3.13 2.17
C ARG A 119 13.07 3.46 1.16
N GLN A 120 13.49 4.10 0.07
CA GLN A 120 12.64 4.33 -1.09
C GLN A 120 13.02 3.36 -2.21
N PHE A 121 12.01 2.85 -2.89
CA PHE A 121 12.11 2.05 -4.09
C PHE A 121 11.64 2.87 -5.28
N ILE A 122 12.46 2.91 -6.32
CA ILE A 122 12.10 3.49 -7.60
C ILE A 122 11.80 2.32 -8.54
N SER A 123 10.57 2.27 -9.05
CA SER A 123 10.16 1.27 -10.04
C SER A 123 10.99 1.36 -11.32
N TYR A 124 11.07 0.26 -12.06
CA TYR A 124 11.75 0.22 -13.34
C TYR A 124 11.03 1.11 -14.36
N PRO A 125 11.71 1.64 -15.39
CA PRO A 125 11.07 2.53 -16.37
C PRO A 125 9.85 1.86 -17.02
N THR A 126 10.01 0.61 -17.47
CA THR A 126 8.95 -0.19 -18.09
C THR A 126 8.80 -1.56 -17.42
N MET A 127 7.74 -2.28 -17.79
CA MET A 127 7.56 -3.68 -17.38
C MET A 127 8.60 -4.61 -17.99
N ASP A 128 9.07 -4.34 -19.21
CA ASP A 128 10.11 -5.15 -19.86
C ASP A 128 11.42 -5.05 -19.09
N ASP A 129 11.82 -3.84 -18.66
CA ASP A 129 13.00 -3.62 -17.81
C ASP A 129 12.91 -4.40 -16.49
N LEU A 130 11.71 -4.44 -15.88
CA LEU A 130 11.47 -5.23 -14.67
C LEU A 130 11.63 -6.73 -14.95
N TYR A 131 11.07 -7.24 -16.05
CA TYR A 131 11.15 -8.65 -16.38
C TYR A 131 12.59 -9.09 -16.65
N ASP A 132 13.36 -8.29 -17.38
CA ASP A 132 14.79 -8.55 -17.61
C ASP A 132 15.53 -8.70 -16.29
N LYS A 133 15.30 -7.79 -15.34
CA LYS A 133 15.92 -7.84 -14.01
C LYS A 133 15.47 -9.02 -13.17
N ILE A 134 14.21 -9.43 -13.26
CA ILE A 134 13.72 -10.66 -12.62
C ILE A 134 14.45 -11.88 -13.21
N MET A 135 14.59 -11.94 -14.52
CA MET A 135 15.24 -13.07 -15.21
C MET A 135 16.73 -13.15 -14.89
N GLU A 136 17.46 -12.03 -14.94
CA GLU A 136 18.86 -11.94 -14.49
C GLU A 136 19.02 -12.49 -13.06
N ARG A 137 18.11 -12.12 -12.15
CA ARG A 137 18.16 -12.57 -10.75
C ARG A 137 17.86 -14.06 -10.61
N LYS A 138 16.90 -14.59 -11.37
CA LYS A 138 16.58 -16.03 -11.39
C LYS A 138 17.76 -16.86 -11.89
N VAL A 139 18.46 -16.41 -12.94
CA VAL A 139 19.67 -17.07 -13.46
C VAL A 139 20.74 -17.13 -12.37
N LYS A 140 21.07 -16.00 -11.73
CA LYS A 140 22.05 -15.94 -10.63
C LYS A 140 21.70 -16.84 -9.45
N LEU A 141 20.41 -16.95 -9.11
CA LEU A 141 19.95 -17.84 -8.03
C LEU A 141 20.11 -19.32 -8.42
N LYS A 142 19.85 -19.66 -9.69
CA LYS A 142 20.02 -21.02 -10.20
C LYS A 142 21.49 -21.44 -10.23
N GLU A 143 22.38 -20.54 -10.66
CA GLU A 143 23.84 -20.77 -10.64
C GLU A 143 24.34 -21.03 -9.22
N LYS A 144 23.98 -20.15 -8.27
CA LYS A 144 24.33 -20.33 -6.84
C LYS A 144 23.78 -21.61 -6.21
N ALA A 145 22.65 -22.10 -6.71
CA ALA A 145 22.08 -23.36 -6.23
C ALA A 145 22.82 -24.58 -6.79
N LEU A 146 23.45 -24.46 -7.95
CA LEU A 146 24.24 -25.52 -8.59
C LEU A 146 25.67 -25.62 -8.01
N GLU A 147 26.18 -24.53 -7.42
CA GLU A 147 27.47 -24.48 -6.72
C GLU A 147 27.43 -25.03 -5.28
N ARG A 148 26.25 -25.45 -4.80
CA ARG A 148 26.03 -26.02 -3.45
C ARG A 148 25.82 -27.53 -3.51
#